data_AF-A0A7D7PQ25-F1
#
_entry.id   AF-A0A7D7PQ25-F1
#
_cell.length_a   1.000
_cell.length_b   1.000
_cell.length_c   1.000
_cell.angle_alpha   90.00
_cell.angle_beta   90.00
_cell.angle_gamma   90.00
#
_symmetry.space_group_name_H-M   'P 1'
#
loop_
_entity.id
_entity.type
_entity.pdbx_description
1 polymer ?
#
loop_
_entity_poly.entity_id
_entity_poly.type
_entity_poly.pdbx_seq_one_letter_code
_entity_poly.pdbx_strand_id
1 'polypeptide(L)'
;MVDCKENAYMDGMRDAELAVAWKLLMCRCFSTMSIEILSNASPGDFLMLLMTRHKQEIAWALQNENFSEEKICHIAQISPAEINAPYRPRYTRKQYMREVATRLREEGVSRPDICRMTTLGAELLSDDNWQCYEEHYAKGYTDALYETVWRMDKAKYCTSTVHQITGLSLQEIGRVLSQCEFLCRARQLAKNDDDFEAFKSACELSDSVISTVLRG
;
A
#
# COMPACT_ATOMS: atom_id res chain seq x y z
N MET A 1 -13.81 21.22 -2.76
CA MET A 1 -12.47 20.83 -2.32
C MET A 1 -12.53 19.35 -2.03
N VAL A 2 -11.86 18.51 -2.81
CA VAL A 2 -11.67 17.11 -2.43
C VAL A 2 -10.74 17.12 -1.21
N ASP A 3 -11.12 16.44 -0.13
CA ASP A 3 -10.41 16.49 1.14
C ASP A 3 -9.01 15.89 0.94
N CYS A 4 -7.96 16.71 1.14
CA CYS A 4 -6.57 16.27 1.02
C CYS A 4 -6.28 15.06 1.91
N LYS A 5 -6.98 14.96 3.04
CA LYS A 5 -6.90 13.84 3.98
C LYS A 5 -7.45 12.54 3.40
N GLU A 6 -8.62 12.61 2.78
CA GLU A 6 -9.26 11.46 2.13
C GLU A 6 -8.43 10.97 0.96
N ASN A 7 -7.94 11.88 0.12
CA ASN A 7 -7.04 11.53 -0.99
C ASN A 7 -5.75 10.86 -0.50
N ALA A 8 -5.13 11.39 0.56
CA ALA A 8 -3.94 10.81 1.15
C ALA A 8 -4.20 9.41 1.67
N TYR A 9 -5.30 9.23 2.42
CA TYR A 9 -5.72 7.93 2.93
C TYR A 9 -5.93 6.92 1.80
N MET A 10 -6.65 7.29 0.73
CA MET A 10 -6.89 6.41 -0.41
C MET A 10 -5.61 6.06 -1.19
N ASP A 11 -4.68 7.01 -1.32
CA ASP A 11 -3.36 6.74 -1.90
C ASP A 11 -2.56 5.76 -1.05
N GLY A 12 -2.62 5.89 0.28
CA GLY A 12 -2.00 4.97 1.24
C GLY A 12 -2.53 3.55 1.11
N MET A 13 -3.86 3.41 1.16
CA MET A 13 -4.55 2.13 0.97
C MET A 13 -4.09 1.46 -0.33
N ARG A 14 -4.24 2.16 -1.45
CA ARG A 14 -3.90 1.65 -2.78
C ARG A 14 -2.44 1.21 -2.86
N ASP A 15 -1.52 1.99 -2.33
CA ASP A 15 -0.10 1.66 -2.36
C ASP A 15 0.26 0.40 -1.55
N ALA A 16 -0.39 0.18 -0.40
CA ALA A 16 -0.22 -1.02 0.41
C ALA A 16 -0.78 -2.26 -0.29
N GLU A 17 -2.01 -2.16 -0.80
CA GLU A 17 -2.68 -3.20 -1.60
C GLU A 17 -1.78 -3.68 -2.74
N LEU A 18 -1.17 -2.74 -3.47
CA LEU A 18 -0.28 -3.03 -4.57
C LEU A 18 1.04 -3.70 -4.13
N ALA A 19 1.60 -3.30 -3.00
CA ALA A 19 2.79 -3.93 -2.44
C ALA A 19 2.51 -5.38 -2.01
N VAL A 20 1.35 -5.64 -1.41
CA VAL A 20 0.87 -6.98 -1.07
C VAL A 20 0.70 -7.84 -2.31
N ALA A 21 0.02 -7.31 -3.34
CA ALA A 21 -0.19 -8.00 -4.61
C ALA A 21 1.13 -8.45 -5.26
N TRP A 22 2.12 -7.55 -5.30
CA TRP A 22 3.45 -7.85 -5.83
C TRP A 22 4.14 -8.98 -5.06
N LYS A 23 4.14 -8.93 -3.73
CA LYS A 23 4.78 -9.97 -2.91
C LYS A 23 4.08 -11.32 -3.03
N LEU A 24 2.75 -11.35 -3.11
CA LEU A 24 2.00 -12.60 -3.34
C LEU A 24 2.41 -13.26 -4.66
N LEU A 25 2.57 -12.47 -5.74
CA LEU A 25 3.08 -12.95 -7.01
C LEU A 25 4.49 -13.54 -6.88
N MET A 26 5.40 -12.81 -6.23
CA MET A 26 6.81 -13.21 -6.09
C MET A 26 7.00 -14.45 -5.21
N CYS A 27 6.15 -14.65 -4.20
CA CYS A 27 6.13 -15.86 -3.39
C CYS A 27 5.61 -17.11 -4.14
N ARG A 28 5.36 -17.02 -5.46
CA ARG A 28 4.74 -18.07 -6.30
C ARG A 28 3.36 -18.49 -5.79
N CYS A 29 2.67 -17.60 -5.07
CA CYS A 29 1.33 -17.86 -4.52
C CYS A 29 0.25 -17.46 -5.55
N PHE A 30 -0.23 -18.45 -6.31
CA PHE A 30 -1.58 -18.51 -6.89
C PHE A 30 -2.06 -17.44 -7.91
N SER A 31 -3.29 -17.70 -8.41
CA SER A 31 -4.01 -17.06 -9.53
C SER A 31 -4.48 -15.61 -9.25
N THR A 32 -4.85 -14.89 -10.31
CA THR A 32 -5.36 -13.50 -10.27
C THR A 32 -6.46 -13.27 -9.22
N MET A 33 -7.41 -14.20 -9.08
CA MET A 33 -8.48 -14.08 -8.08
C MET A 33 -7.96 -14.04 -6.63
N SER A 34 -6.87 -14.76 -6.34
CA SER A 34 -6.27 -14.74 -4.99
C SER A 34 -5.58 -13.41 -4.71
N ILE A 35 -4.97 -12.81 -5.74
CA ILE A 35 -4.38 -11.48 -5.67
C ILE A 35 -5.48 -10.45 -5.41
N GLU A 36 -6.55 -10.47 -6.19
CA GLU A 36 -7.69 -9.54 -6.01
C GLU A 36 -8.28 -9.62 -4.60
N ILE A 37 -8.57 -10.83 -4.11
CA ILE A 37 -9.19 -11.00 -2.79
C ILE A 37 -8.25 -10.56 -1.67
N LEU A 38 -7.00 -11.04 -1.66
CA LEU A 38 -6.10 -10.80 -0.54
C LEU A 38 -5.53 -9.38 -0.53
N SER A 39 -5.25 -8.84 -1.71
CA SER A 39 -4.65 -7.52 -1.84
C SER A 39 -5.66 -6.40 -2.09
N ASN A 40 -6.92 -6.70 -2.42
CA ASN A 40 -7.94 -5.73 -2.85
C ASN A 40 -7.55 -4.90 -4.10
N ALA A 41 -6.43 -5.21 -4.75
CA ALA A 41 -6.02 -4.58 -5.99
C ALA A 41 -6.79 -5.15 -7.19
N SER A 42 -7.30 -4.27 -8.07
CA SER A 42 -7.95 -4.72 -9.31
C SER A 42 -6.92 -5.29 -10.31
N PRO A 43 -7.29 -6.27 -11.16
CA PRO A 43 -6.36 -6.85 -12.14
C PRO A 43 -5.82 -5.84 -13.16
N GLY A 44 -6.67 -4.88 -13.54
CA GLY A 44 -6.30 -3.81 -14.46
C GLY A 44 -5.28 -2.85 -13.85
N ASP A 45 -5.48 -2.47 -12.58
CA ASP A 45 -4.52 -1.64 -11.84
C ASP A 45 -3.22 -2.40 -11.59
N PHE A 46 -3.29 -3.71 -11.34
CA PHE A 46 -2.14 -4.58 -11.12
C PHE A 46 -1.22 -4.69 -12.35
N LEU A 47 -1.78 -4.96 -13.54
CA LEU A 47 -1.01 -5.04 -14.78
C LEU A 47 -0.35 -3.69 -15.10
N MET A 48 -1.10 -2.60 -14.94
CA MET A 48 -0.57 -1.25 -15.09
C MET A 48 0.56 -0.99 -14.09
N LEU A 49 0.47 -1.49 -12.86
CA LEU A 49 1.50 -1.28 -11.84
C LEU A 49 2.80 -2.02 -12.07
N LEU A 50 2.72 -3.29 -12.49
CA LEU A 50 3.89 -4.06 -12.93
C LEU A 50 4.62 -3.30 -14.03
N MET A 51 3.86 -2.78 -15.00
CA MET A 51 4.38 -2.15 -16.20
C MET A 51 4.81 -0.69 -16.04
N THR A 52 4.40 0.01 -14.98
CA THR A 52 4.70 1.45 -14.81
C THR A 52 5.47 1.78 -13.54
N ARG A 53 5.25 1.03 -12.45
CA ARG A 53 5.74 1.39 -11.13
C ARG A 53 6.89 0.49 -10.70
N HIS A 54 6.77 -0.83 -10.91
CA HIS A 54 7.73 -1.81 -10.37
C HIS A 54 8.84 -2.15 -11.35
N LYS A 55 8.99 -1.47 -12.48
CA LYS A 55 9.95 -1.87 -13.51
C LYS A 55 11.39 -2.02 -12.98
N GLN A 56 11.85 -1.09 -12.14
CA GLN A 56 13.16 -1.19 -11.47
C GLN A 56 13.19 -2.26 -10.37
N GLU A 57 12.09 -2.47 -9.62
CA GLU A 57 11.98 -3.54 -8.62
C GLU A 57 11.99 -4.93 -9.25
N ILE A 58 11.26 -5.09 -10.35
CA ILE A 58 11.22 -6.29 -11.19
C ILE A 58 12.62 -6.52 -11.73
N ALA A 59 13.26 -5.50 -12.30
CA ALA A 59 14.61 -5.63 -12.81
C ALA A 59 15.61 -6.06 -11.71
N TRP A 60 15.55 -5.43 -10.54
CA TRP A 60 16.40 -5.76 -9.39
C TRP A 60 16.13 -7.18 -8.86
N ALA A 61 14.87 -7.58 -8.73
CA ALA A 61 14.51 -8.95 -8.33
C ALA A 61 15.01 -9.99 -9.33
N LEU A 62 14.88 -9.72 -10.63
CA LEU A 62 15.38 -10.59 -11.70
C LEU A 62 16.92 -10.63 -11.76
N GLN A 63 17.60 -9.52 -11.43
CA GLN A 63 19.07 -9.50 -11.27
C GLN A 63 19.53 -10.42 -10.13
N ASN A 64 18.84 -10.39 -8.98
CA ASN A 64 19.15 -11.26 -7.84
C ASN A 64 18.94 -12.76 -8.15
N GLU A 65 18.08 -13.06 -9.12
CA GLU A 65 17.83 -14.42 -9.62
C GLU A 65 18.74 -14.79 -10.82
N ASN A 66 19.77 -13.99 -11.10
CA ASN A 66 20.76 -14.20 -12.17
C ASN A 66 20.21 -14.29 -13.59
N PHE A 67 19.12 -13.56 -13.89
CA PHE A 67 18.65 -13.42 -15.27
C PHE A 67 19.62 -12.56 -16.09
N SER A 68 19.73 -12.82 -17.40
CA SER A 68 20.55 -11.97 -18.29
C SER A 68 19.95 -10.58 -18.44
N GLU A 69 20.81 -9.57 -18.63
CA GLU A 69 20.40 -8.17 -18.80
C GLU A 69 19.41 -7.98 -19.95
N GLU A 70 19.60 -8.67 -21.08
CA GLU A 70 18.70 -8.63 -22.23
C GLU A 70 17.29 -9.14 -21.87
N LYS A 71 17.22 -10.23 -21.09
CA LYS A 71 15.96 -10.82 -20.64
C LYS A 71 15.28 -9.94 -19.59
N ILE A 72 16.05 -9.28 -18.73
CA ILE A 72 15.55 -8.30 -17.76
C ILE A 72 14.99 -7.08 -18.48
N CYS A 73 15.72 -6.51 -19.44
CA CYS A 73 15.23 -5.39 -20.27
C CYS A 73 13.90 -5.71 -20.94
N HIS A 74 13.79 -6.91 -21.50
CA HIS A 74 12.57 -7.37 -22.18
C HIS A 74 11.38 -7.55 -21.21
N ILE A 75 11.59 -8.16 -20.04
CA ILE A 75 10.53 -8.44 -19.07
C ILE A 75 10.11 -7.16 -18.32
N ALA A 76 11.09 -6.40 -17.82
CA ALA A 76 10.84 -5.21 -17.02
C ALA A 76 10.53 -3.97 -17.89
N GLN A 77 10.76 -4.05 -19.20
CA GLN A 77 10.58 -2.93 -20.14
C GLN A 77 11.35 -1.67 -19.67
N ILE A 78 12.62 -1.87 -19.29
CA ILE A 78 13.56 -0.82 -18.91
C ILE A 78 14.83 -0.93 -19.76
N SER A 79 15.53 0.19 -19.91
CA SER A 79 16.80 0.22 -20.63
C SER A 79 17.96 -0.38 -19.80
N PRO A 80 19.03 -0.85 -20.46
CA PRO A 80 20.26 -1.27 -19.76
C PRO A 80 20.83 -0.20 -18.82
N ALA A 81 20.69 1.08 -19.18
CA ALA A 81 21.13 2.20 -18.34
C ALA A 81 20.31 2.30 -17.05
N GLU A 82 19.01 1.99 -17.11
CA GLU A 82 18.12 1.99 -15.95
C GLU A 82 18.30 0.76 -15.05
N ILE A 83 18.71 -0.40 -15.60
CA ILE A 83 19.07 -1.61 -14.84
C ILE A 83 20.23 -1.34 -13.88
N ASN A 84 21.20 -0.56 -14.34
CA ASN A 84 22.44 -0.28 -13.61
C ASN A 84 22.32 0.93 -12.66
N ALA A 85 21.17 1.61 -12.63
CA ALA A 85 20.90 2.66 -11.67
C ALA A 85 20.71 2.06 -10.27
N PRO A 86 21.23 2.70 -9.20
CA PRO A 86 20.98 2.24 -7.84
C PRO A 86 19.47 2.16 -7.57
N TYR A 87 18.98 0.96 -7.32
CA TYR A 87 17.59 0.77 -6.89
C TYR A 87 17.40 1.48 -5.55
N ARG A 88 16.50 2.48 -5.53
CA ARG A 88 16.05 3.11 -4.29
C ARG A 88 14.72 2.46 -3.90
N PRO A 89 14.69 1.66 -2.83
CA PRO A 89 13.45 1.13 -2.30
C PRO A 89 12.46 2.26 -2.09
N ARG A 90 11.29 2.12 -2.69
CA ARG A 90 10.36 3.20 -2.97
C ARG A 90 10.06 4.11 -1.79
N TYR A 91 10.34 5.39 -2.02
CA TYR A 91 9.45 6.47 -1.59
C TYR A 91 8.07 6.27 -2.21
N THR A 92 7.00 6.67 -1.52
CA THR A 92 5.66 6.72 -2.12
C THR A 92 5.72 7.61 -3.37
N ARG A 93 4.87 7.39 -4.39
CA ARG A 93 4.94 8.13 -5.67
C ARG A 93 4.99 9.64 -5.45
N LYS A 94 4.24 10.12 -4.46
CA LYS A 94 4.16 11.54 -4.09
C LYS A 94 5.35 12.02 -3.25
N GLN A 95 5.99 11.16 -2.45
CA GLN A 95 7.22 11.52 -1.71
C GLN A 95 8.38 11.85 -2.64
N TYR A 96 8.62 11.02 -3.66
CA TYR A 96 9.68 11.32 -4.63
C TYR A 96 9.41 12.64 -5.37
N MET A 97 8.18 12.84 -5.83
CA MET A 97 7.78 14.09 -6.49
C MET A 97 7.85 15.29 -5.54
N ARG A 98 7.60 15.09 -4.24
CA ARG A 98 7.78 16.10 -3.21
C ARG A 98 9.24 16.48 -3.04
N GLU A 99 10.16 15.53 -2.96
CA GLU A 99 11.60 15.81 -2.87
C GLU A 99 12.10 16.62 -4.08
N VAL A 100 11.71 16.19 -5.29
CA VAL A 100 12.03 16.91 -6.53
C VAL A 100 11.46 18.33 -6.47
N ALA A 101 10.20 18.48 -6.07
CA ALA A 101 9.56 19.78 -5.92
C ALA A 101 10.28 20.68 -4.90
N THR A 102 10.77 20.12 -3.79
CA THR A 102 11.53 20.87 -2.77
C THR A 102 12.85 21.39 -3.33
N ARG A 103 13.60 20.57 -4.08
CA ARG A 103 14.85 21.02 -4.74
C ARG A 103 14.61 22.09 -5.79
N LEU A 104 13.59 21.92 -6.64
CA LEU A 104 13.22 22.93 -7.64
C LEU A 104 12.81 24.25 -6.98
N ARG A 105 12.12 24.19 -5.83
CA ARG A 105 11.79 25.37 -5.03
C ARG A 105 13.04 26.08 -4.50
N GLU A 106 14.03 25.33 -4.01
CA GLU A 106 15.32 25.86 -3.56
C GLU A 106 16.13 26.51 -4.69
N GLU A 107 15.98 26.01 -5.92
CA GLU A 107 16.58 26.59 -7.13
C GLU A 107 15.80 27.80 -7.69
N GLY A 108 14.71 28.22 -7.04
CA GLY A 108 13.92 29.38 -7.43
C GLY A 108 12.94 29.14 -8.57
N VAL A 109 12.62 27.88 -8.90
CA VAL A 109 11.63 27.55 -9.93
C VAL A 109 10.22 27.96 -9.48
N SER A 110 9.43 28.51 -10.40
CA SER A 110 8.09 28.99 -10.07
C SER A 110 7.14 27.85 -9.66
N ARG A 111 6.23 28.13 -8.73
CA ARG A 111 5.25 27.14 -8.25
C ARG A 111 4.44 26.47 -9.38
N PRO A 112 3.90 27.19 -10.38
CA PRO A 112 3.21 26.57 -11.52
C PRO A 112 4.09 25.61 -12.32
N ASP A 113 5.37 25.94 -12.51
CA ASP A 113 6.31 25.09 -13.25
C ASP A 113 6.65 23.83 -12.47
N ILE A 114 6.83 23.93 -11.14
CA ILE A 114 7.02 22.78 -10.26
C ILE A 114 5.83 21.82 -10.35
N CYS A 115 4.60 22.32 -10.23
CA CYS A 115 3.39 21.49 -10.36
C CYS A 115 3.31 20.80 -11.72
N ARG A 116 3.64 21.53 -12.80
CA ARG A 116 3.63 20.97 -14.16
C ARG A 116 4.68 19.86 -14.33
N MET A 117 5.90 20.06 -13.81
CA MET A 117 7.02 19.12 -13.95
C MET A 117 6.87 17.87 -13.08
N THR A 118 6.40 18.04 -11.85
CA THR A 118 6.31 16.96 -10.86
C THR A 118 4.93 16.28 -10.87
N THR A 119 3.95 16.87 -11.55
CA THR A 119 2.52 16.50 -11.47
C THR A 119 1.96 16.51 -10.04
N LEU A 120 2.69 17.11 -9.10
CA LEU A 120 2.26 17.23 -7.72
C LEU A 120 1.23 18.36 -7.60
N GLY A 121 0.11 18.08 -6.94
CA GLY A 121 -0.90 19.07 -6.63
C GLY A 121 -0.28 20.25 -5.88
N ALA A 122 -0.68 21.48 -6.24
CA ALA A 122 -0.10 22.69 -5.66
C ALA A 122 -0.28 22.74 -4.14
N GLU A 123 -1.33 22.13 -3.63
CA GLU A 123 -1.64 21.98 -2.21
C GLU A 123 -0.56 21.20 -1.45
N LEU A 124 0.09 20.20 -2.07
CA LEU A 124 1.11 19.36 -1.45
C LEU A 124 2.51 20.00 -1.45
N LEU A 125 2.66 21.21 -2.00
CA LEU A 125 3.91 21.97 -1.96
C LEU A 125 4.13 22.73 -0.64
N SER A 126 3.07 22.89 0.17
CA SER A 126 3.13 23.42 1.53
C SER A 126 3.59 22.31 2.48
N ASP A 127 4.48 22.64 3.40
CA ASP A 127 5.02 21.69 4.38
C ASP A 127 3.92 21.21 5.35
N ASP A 128 3.01 22.09 5.78
CA ASP A 128 1.88 21.74 6.66
C ASP A 128 0.90 20.77 5.97
N ASN A 129 0.56 21.04 4.71
CA ASN A 129 -0.32 20.16 3.94
C ASN A 129 0.37 18.83 3.62
N TRP A 130 1.69 18.85 3.41
CA TRP A 130 2.47 17.65 3.20
C TRP A 130 2.51 16.78 4.44
N GLN A 131 2.74 17.36 5.62
CA GLN A 131 2.68 16.63 6.88
C GLN A 131 1.31 16.00 7.11
N CYS A 132 0.24 16.77 6.90
CA CYS A 132 -1.14 16.27 6.99
C CYS A 132 -1.40 15.11 6.01
N TYR A 133 -0.87 15.23 4.78
CA TYR A 133 -0.92 14.18 3.77
C TYR A 133 -0.17 12.93 4.23
N GLU A 134 1.05 13.05 4.77
CA GLU A 134 1.84 11.90 5.22
C GLU A 134 1.17 11.13 6.36
N GLU A 135 0.57 11.83 7.32
CA GLU A 135 -0.15 11.20 8.43
C GLU A 135 -1.35 10.37 7.95
N HIS A 136 -2.16 10.93 7.05
CA HIS A 136 -3.34 10.23 6.54
C HIS A 136 -2.97 9.13 5.53
N TYR A 137 -1.91 9.33 4.75
CA TYR A 137 -1.33 8.30 3.91
C TYR A 137 -0.86 7.11 4.74
N ALA A 138 -0.10 7.35 5.81
CA ALA A 138 0.39 6.29 6.69
C ALA A 138 -0.78 5.50 7.30
N LYS A 139 -1.83 6.20 7.74
CA LYS A 139 -3.05 5.56 8.25
C LYS A 139 -3.69 4.64 7.21
N GLY A 140 -3.93 5.13 5.99
CA GLY A 140 -4.51 4.30 4.91
C GLY A 140 -3.63 3.12 4.55
N TYR A 141 -2.30 3.32 4.49
CA TYR A 141 -1.37 2.24 4.24
C TYR A 141 -1.46 1.14 5.31
N THR A 142 -1.47 1.52 6.59
CA THR A 142 -1.60 0.58 7.71
C THR A 142 -2.94 -0.16 7.69
N ASP A 143 -4.05 0.54 7.45
CA ASP A 143 -5.38 -0.06 7.45
C ASP A 143 -5.51 -1.14 6.35
N ALA A 144 -5.00 -0.88 5.14
CA ALA A 144 -4.95 -1.88 4.06
C ALA A 144 -4.13 -3.12 4.43
N LEU A 145 -3.02 -2.94 5.16
CA LEU A 145 -2.25 -4.09 5.67
C LEU A 145 -3.03 -4.88 6.72
N TYR A 146 -3.78 -4.21 7.61
CA TYR A 146 -4.59 -4.89 8.63
C TYR A 146 -5.74 -5.67 8.01
N GLU A 147 -6.39 -5.09 6.99
CA GLU A 147 -7.37 -5.82 6.17
C GLU A 147 -6.75 -7.05 5.51
N THR A 148 -5.55 -6.92 4.94
CA THR A 148 -4.81 -8.04 4.34
C THR A 148 -4.52 -9.13 5.36
N VAL A 149 -4.05 -8.78 6.56
CA VAL A 149 -3.81 -9.73 7.66
C VAL A 149 -5.06 -10.56 7.94
N TRP A 150 -6.21 -9.91 8.09
CA TRP A 150 -7.48 -10.60 8.34
C TRP A 150 -7.87 -11.54 7.20
N ARG A 151 -7.81 -11.08 5.95
CA ARG A 151 -8.16 -11.90 4.77
C ARG A 151 -7.23 -13.11 4.63
N MET A 152 -5.93 -12.94 4.86
CA MET A 152 -4.96 -14.03 4.82
C MET A 152 -5.17 -15.06 5.94
N ASP A 153 -5.52 -14.61 7.15
CA ASP A 153 -5.91 -15.50 8.25
C ASP A 153 -7.15 -16.34 7.88
N LYS A 154 -8.19 -15.73 7.30
CA LYS A 154 -9.39 -16.47 6.84
C LYS A 154 -9.09 -17.43 5.70
N ALA A 155 -8.14 -17.10 4.85
CA ALA A 155 -7.60 -17.99 3.83
C ALA A 155 -6.60 -19.03 4.38
N LYS A 156 -6.39 -19.09 5.70
CA LYS A 156 -5.54 -20.06 6.43
C LYS A 156 -4.05 -19.99 6.08
N TYR A 157 -3.55 -18.82 5.74
CA TYR A 157 -2.10 -18.60 5.61
C TYR A 157 -1.44 -18.66 6.99
N CYS A 158 -0.24 -19.23 7.07
CA CYS A 158 0.53 -19.22 8.31
C CYS A 158 1.09 -17.82 8.60
N THR A 159 1.27 -17.49 9.87
CA THR A 159 1.72 -16.18 10.35
C THR A 159 3.06 -15.75 9.74
N SER A 160 3.97 -16.68 9.47
CA SER A 160 5.25 -16.39 8.81
C SER A 160 5.08 -15.87 7.39
N THR A 161 4.13 -16.41 6.63
CA THR A 161 3.82 -15.90 5.28
C THR A 161 3.14 -14.54 5.36
N VAL A 162 2.19 -14.36 6.29
CA VAL A 162 1.56 -13.05 6.51
C VAL A 162 2.62 -11.98 6.85
N HIS A 163 3.59 -12.30 7.70
CA HIS A 163 4.72 -11.43 8.01
C HIS A 163 5.55 -11.07 6.77
N GLN A 164 5.93 -12.06 5.95
CA GLN A 164 6.70 -11.81 4.73
C GLN A 164 5.94 -10.90 3.74
N ILE A 165 4.66 -11.17 3.54
CA ILE A 165 3.81 -10.42 2.60
C ILE A 165 3.54 -9.00 3.12
N THR A 166 3.07 -8.85 4.36
CA THR A 166 2.67 -7.53 4.88
C THR A 166 3.85 -6.70 5.39
N GLY A 167 4.94 -7.33 5.82
CA GLY A 167 6.06 -6.67 6.49
C GLY A 167 5.79 -6.30 7.96
N LEU A 168 4.57 -6.54 8.47
CA LEU A 168 4.20 -6.28 9.87
C LEU A 168 4.91 -7.25 10.80
N SER A 169 5.26 -6.80 12.01
CA SER A 169 5.85 -7.68 13.02
C SER A 169 4.87 -8.76 13.48
N LEU A 170 5.39 -9.88 14.01
CA LEU A 170 4.55 -10.96 14.55
C LEU A 170 3.63 -10.47 15.69
N GLN A 171 4.10 -9.52 16.49
CA GLN A 171 3.32 -8.91 17.56
C GLN A 171 2.14 -8.09 17.00
N GLU A 172 2.38 -7.28 15.97
CA GLU A 172 1.32 -6.50 15.31
C GLU A 172 0.29 -7.40 14.66
N ILE A 173 0.72 -8.45 13.97
CA ILE A 173 -0.18 -9.44 13.36
C ILE A 173 -1.07 -10.08 14.43
N GLY A 174 -0.49 -10.55 15.54
CA GLY A 174 -1.24 -11.14 16.64
C GLY A 174 -2.24 -10.17 17.27
N ARG A 175 -1.85 -8.90 17.45
CA ARG A 175 -2.74 -7.84 17.96
C ARG A 175 -3.94 -7.62 17.04
N VAL A 176 -3.70 -7.44 15.74
CA VAL A 176 -4.75 -7.19 14.75
C VAL A 176 -5.74 -8.35 14.71
N LEU A 177 -5.25 -9.59 14.63
CA LEU A 177 -6.11 -10.77 14.60
C LEU A 177 -6.97 -10.88 15.87
N SER A 178 -6.39 -10.60 17.04
CA SER A 178 -7.13 -10.59 18.31
C SER A 178 -8.25 -9.55 18.32
N GLN A 179 -7.99 -8.35 17.80
CA GLN A 179 -8.99 -7.28 17.68
C GLN A 179 -10.10 -7.66 16.69
N CYS A 180 -9.76 -8.21 15.52
CA CYS A 180 -10.73 -8.66 14.53
C CYS A 180 -11.61 -9.81 15.07
N GLU A 181 -11.01 -10.78 15.77
CA GLU A 181 -11.77 -11.86 16.41
C GLU A 181 -12.72 -11.34 17.50
N PHE A 182 -12.25 -10.39 18.31
CA PHE A 182 -13.09 -9.72 19.29
C PHE A 182 -14.29 -9.04 18.62
N LEU A 183 -14.07 -8.29 17.52
CA LEU A 183 -15.16 -7.67 16.76
C LEU A 183 -16.17 -8.68 16.24
N CYS A 184 -15.72 -9.80 15.67
CA CYS A 184 -16.61 -10.85 15.18
C CYS A 184 -17.46 -11.44 16.32
N ARG A 185 -16.85 -11.72 17.48
CA ARG A 185 -17.57 -12.23 18.66
C ARG A 185 -18.54 -11.19 19.21
N ALA A 186 -18.12 -9.93 19.29
CA ALA A 186 -18.96 -8.83 19.73
C ALA A 186 -20.19 -8.67 18.83
N ARG A 187 -20.04 -8.77 17.49
CA ARG A 187 -21.17 -8.70 16.57
C ARG A 187 -22.15 -9.87 16.75
N GLN A 188 -21.65 -11.06 17.07
CA GLN A 188 -22.50 -12.23 17.34
C GLN A 188 -23.26 -12.13 18.67
N LEU A 189 -22.70 -11.41 19.66
CA LEU A 189 -23.26 -11.30 21.01
C LEU A 189 -24.13 -10.05 21.22
N ALA A 190 -23.98 -9.03 20.38
CA ALA A 190 -24.74 -7.79 20.47
C ALA A 190 -26.24 -8.05 20.27
N LYS A 191 -27.08 -7.46 21.14
CA LYS A 191 -28.54 -7.63 21.08
C LYS A 191 -29.21 -6.60 20.17
N ASN A 192 -28.54 -5.48 19.93
CA ASN A 192 -28.95 -4.39 19.06
C ASN A 192 -27.69 -3.68 18.50
N ASP A 193 -27.88 -2.71 17.61
CA ASP A 193 -26.76 -1.99 16.99
C ASP A 193 -26.07 -1.02 17.98
N ASP A 194 -26.78 -0.46 18.96
CA ASP A 194 -26.19 0.42 19.99
C ASP A 194 -25.18 -0.32 20.87
N ASP A 195 -25.50 -1.55 21.28
CA ASP A 195 -24.59 -2.44 22.01
C ASP A 195 -23.33 -2.74 21.18
N PHE A 196 -23.50 -2.92 19.86
CA PHE A 196 -22.39 -3.19 18.95
C PHE A 196 -21.49 -1.96 18.75
N GLU A 197 -22.06 -0.77 18.61
CA GLU A 197 -21.29 0.48 18.44
C GLU A 197 -20.40 0.79 19.66
N ALA A 198 -20.82 0.40 20.87
CA ALA A 198 -19.98 0.50 22.06
C ALA A 198 -18.73 -0.41 21.97
N PHE A 199 -18.88 -1.65 21.49
CA PHE A 199 -17.76 -2.55 21.26
C PHE A 199 -16.87 -2.09 20.11
N LYS A 200 -17.49 -1.60 19.04
CA LYS A 200 -16.79 -1.06 17.87
C LYS A 200 -15.88 0.10 18.26
N SER A 201 -16.37 1.02 19.09
CA SER A 201 -15.60 2.17 19.59
C SER A 201 -14.43 1.78 20.49
N ALA A 202 -14.51 0.61 21.15
CA ALA A 202 -13.43 0.07 21.98
C ALA A 202 -12.36 -0.67 21.16
N CYS A 203 -12.70 -1.10 19.94
CA CYS A 203 -11.73 -1.61 18.99
C CYS A 203 -11.03 -0.44 18.31
N GLU A 204 -9.74 -0.27 18.62
CA GLU A 204 -8.84 0.71 17.99
C GLU A 204 -8.53 0.39 16.51
N LEU A 205 -9.52 -0.11 15.77
CA LEU A 205 -9.49 -0.38 14.33
C LEU A 205 -10.28 0.70 13.60
N SER A 206 -9.88 1.03 12.38
CA SER A 206 -10.64 1.99 11.58
C SER A 206 -11.93 1.39 11.05
N ASP A 207 -12.88 2.25 10.70
CA ASP A 207 -14.16 1.84 10.10
C ASP A 207 -13.98 0.99 8.83
N SER A 208 -12.93 1.27 8.05
CA SER A 208 -12.58 0.48 6.85
C SER A 208 -12.24 -0.97 7.23
N VAL A 209 -11.32 -1.14 8.18
CA VAL A 209 -10.90 -2.46 8.67
C VAL A 209 -12.09 -3.19 9.28
N ILE A 210 -12.88 -2.52 10.11
CA ILE A 210 -14.09 -3.09 10.73
C ILE A 210 -15.08 -3.58 9.66
N SER A 211 -15.36 -2.75 8.65
CA SER A 211 -16.24 -3.12 7.54
C SER A 211 -15.74 -4.36 6.81
N THR A 212 -14.42 -4.47 6.56
CA THR A 212 -13.81 -5.66 5.96
C THR A 212 -13.99 -6.89 6.87
N VAL A 213 -13.70 -6.76 8.16
CA VAL A 213 -13.81 -7.86 9.14
C VAL A 213 -15.24 -8.41 9.20
N LEU A 214 -16.24 -7.52 9.19
CA LEU A 214 -17.65 -7.90 9.30
C LEU A 214 -18.25 -8.51 8.04
N ARG A 215 -17.66 -8.27 6.86
CA ARG A 215 -18.12 -8.86 5.59
C ARG A 215 -17.68 -10.31 5.40
N GLY A 216 -16.65 -10.76 6.15
CA GLY A 216 -16.10 -12.12 6.06
C GLY A 216 -14.94 -12.21 5.10
#